data_AF-A0A2E8AWF4-F1
#
_entry.id   AF-A0A2E8AWF4-F1
#
_cell.length_a   1.000
_cell.length_b   1.000
_cell.length_c   1.000
_cell.angle_alpha   90.00
_cell.angle_beta   90.00
_cell.angle_gamma   90.00
#
_symmetry.space_group_name_H-M   'P 1'
#
loop_
_entity.id
_entity.type
_entity.pdbx_description
1 polymer ?
#
loop_
_entity_poly.entity_id
_entity_poly.type
_entity_poly.pdbx_seq_one_letter_code
_entity_poly.pdbx_strand_id
1 'polypeptide(L)'
;APRKVAACREFRPSESGYLHSLNTEALGWAVIELGGGRKLKKDRIDHSVGLQMLARIGDPVSSTRPLMKIYASQSKADDIRPLLAEAIKISLTPPTPPELFHDRITGS
;
A
#
# COMPACT_ATOMS: atom_id res chain seq x y z
N ALA A 1 12.62 11.74 20.81
CA ALA A 1 13.45 10.64 20.25
C ALA A 1 12.95 10.29 18.85
N PRO A 2 13.82 9.90 17.90
CA PRO A 2 13.37 9.45 16.58
C PRO A 2 12.42 8.26 16.73
N ARG A 3 11.36 8.23 15.91
CA ARG A 3 10.37 7.16 15.93
C ARG A 3 11.06 5.88 15.44
N LYS A 4 10.95 4.78 16.20
CA LYS A 4 11.46 3.47 15.77
C LYS A 4 10.75 3.07 14.48
N VAL A 5 11.51 2.68 13.45
CA VAL A 5 11.00 2.18 12.18
C VAL A 5 11.51 0.75 11.99
N ALA A 6 10.65 -0.16 11.54
CA ALA A 6 11.01 -1.55 11.26
C ALA A 6 11.93 -1.65 10.03
N ALA A 7 12.49 -2.83 9.78
CA ALA A 7 13.27 -3.08 8.57
C ALA A 7 12.43 -2.79 7.32
N CYS A 8 13.05 -2.14 6.34
CA CYS A 8 12.41 -1.74 5.09
C CYS A 8 12.68 -2.77 3.99
N ARG A 9 11.63 -3.15 3.26
CA ARG A 9 11.69 -4.10 2.15
C ARG A 9 10.85 -3.57 0.99
N GLU A 10 11.21 -3.91 -0.23
CA GLU A 10 10.50 -3.41 -1.41
C GLU A 10 9.51 -4.43 -1.95
N PHE A 11 8.32 -3.94 -2.31
CA PHE A 11 7.35 -4.68 -3.09
C PHE A 11 7.47 -4.25 -4.56
N ARG A 12 7.73 -5.24 -5.40
CA ARG A 12 7.83 -5.10 -6.86
C ARG A 12 6.71 -5.92 -7.48
N PRO A 13 5.94 -5.37 -8.42
CA PRO A 13 4.98 -6.16 -9.16
C PRO A 13 5.68 -7.19 -10.06
N SER A 14 5.00 -8.30 -10.35
CA SER A 14 5.45 -9.33 -11.29
C SER A 14 5.42 -8.82 -12.74
N GLU A 15 4.49 -7.93 -13.05
CA GLU A 15 4.27 -7.37 -14.38
C GLU A 15 4.71 -5.91 -14.46
N SER A 16 5.04 -5.47 -15.67
CA SER A 16 5.36 -4.06 -15.95
C SER A 16 4.19 -3.39 -16.65
N GLY A 17 3.97 -2.11 -16.37
CA GLY A 17 2.87 -1.34 -16.94
C GLY A 17 2.65 -0.06 -16.14
N TYR A 18 1.40 0.37 -16.03
CA TYR A 18 0.97 1.53 -15.27
C TYR A 18 0.10 1.08 -14.09
N LEU A 19 0.29 1.70 -12.93
CA LEU A 19 -0.57 1.43 -11.78
C LEU A 19 -2.00 1.89 -12.11
N HIS A 20 -2.90 0.94 -12.28
CA HIS A 20 -4.28 1.20 -12.70
C HIS A 20 -5.17 1.54 -11.51
N SER A 21 -5.16 0.68 -10.50
CA SER A 21 -5.98 0.86 -9.29
C SER A 21 -5.36 0.12 -8.11
N LEU A 22 -5.79 0.52 -6.92
CA LEU A 22 -5.42 -0.10 -5.64
C LEU A 22 -6.69 -0.41 -4.86
N ASN A 23 -6.82 -1.63 -4.33
CA ASN A 23 -7.82 -1.93 -3.33
C ASN A 23 -7.32 -1.40 -1.97
N THR A 24 -7.70 -0.16 -1.63
CA THR A 24 -7.24 0.52 -0.41
C THR A 24 -7.71 -0.17 0.88
N GLU A 25 -8.85 -0.87 0.83
CA GLU A 25 -9.32 -1.66 1.97
C GLU A 25 -8.39 -2.85 2.23
N ALA A 26 -8.05 -3.61 1.20
CA ALA A 26 -7.11 -4.72 1.30
C ALA A 26 -5.72 -4.26 1.79
N LEU A 27 -5.25 -3.09 1.34
CA LEU A 27 -4.01 -2.48 1.86
C LEU A 27 -4.12 -2.12 3.35
N GLY A 28 -5.28 -1.60 3.79
CA GLY A 28 -5.56 -1.33 5.20
C GLY A 28 -5.50 -2.61 6.05
N TRP A 29 -6.11 -3.69 5.57
CA TRP A 29 -6.02 -5.01 6.20
C TRP A 29 -4.59 -5.52 6.26
N ALA A 30 -3.80 -5.36 5.19
CA ALA A 30 -2.38 -5.73 5.21
C ALA A 30 -1.61 -4.99 6.33
N VAL A 31 -1.86 -3.69 6.54
CA VAL A 31 -1.25 -2.94 7.65
C VAL A 31 -1.70 -3.46 9.02
N ILE A 32 -2.96 -3.89 9.16
CA ILE A 32 -3.46 -4.53 10.38
C ILE A 32 -2.74 -5.86 10.63
N GLU A 33 -2.53 -6.69 9.60
CA GLU A 33 -1.75 -7.94 9.71
C GLU A 33 -0.29 -7.70 10.12
N LEU A 34 0.32 -6.60 9.67
CA LEU A 34 1.64 -6.20 10.15
C LEU A 34 1.66 -5.83 11.64
N GLY A 35 0.51 -5.47 12.22
CA GLY A 35 0.36 -4.95 13.58
C GLY A 35 0.26 -3.43 13.66
N GLY A 36 0.14 -2.73 12.52
CA GLY A 36 -0.01 -1.27 12.46
C GLY A 36 -1.43 -0.79 12.79
N GLY A 37 -2.37 -1.70 12.98
CA GLY A 37 -3.75 -1.42 13.36
C GLY A 37 -4.29 -2.43 14.37
N ARG A 38 -5.59 -2.35 14.66
CA ARG A 38 -6.27 -3.18 15.66
C ARG A 38 -7.30 -4.07 14.97
N LYS A 39 -7.26 -5.39 15.21
CA LYS A 39 -8.37 -6.30 14.87
C LYS A 39 -9.43 -6.25 15.97
N LEU A 40 -8.99 -6.21 17.21
CA LEU A 40 -9.81 -6.07 18.41
C LEU A 40 -9.46 -4.78 19.16
N LYS A 41 -10.43 -4.21 19.88
CA LYS A 41 -10.27 -2.92 20.58
C LYS A 41 -9.02 -2.81 21.48
N LYS A 42 -8.55 -3.93 22.04
CA LYS A 42 -7.43 -3.98 22.99
C LYS A 42 -6.08 -4.29 22.35
N ASP A 43 -6.02 -4.53 21.04
CA ASP A 43 -4.76 -4.85 20.37
C ASP A 43 -3.75 -3.71 20.49
N ARG A 44 -2.49 -4.07 20.73
CA ARG A 44 -1.37 -3.12 20.73
C ARG A 44 -1.01 -2.79 19.29
N ILE A 45 -0.79 -1.50 19.03
CA ILE A 45 -0.32 -1.02 17.72
C ILE A 45 1.21 -0.99 17.75
N ASP A 46 1.83 -1.63 16.76
CA ASP A 46 3.24 -1.44 16.43
C ASP A 46 3.37 -0.20 15.54
N HIS A 47 3.88 0.90 16.11
CA HIS A 47 4.07 2.16 15.37
C HIS A 47 5.29 2.16 14.44
N SER A 48 6.05 1.06 14.39
CA SER A 48 7.25 0.93 13.54
C SER A 48 6.96 0.30 12.18
N VAL A 49 5.79 -0.31 12.00
CA VAL A 49 5.38 -1.00 10.76
C VAL A 49 4.49 -0.13 9.88
N GLY A 50 4.39 -0.49 8.60
CA GLY A 50 3.48 0.16 7.66
C GLY A 50 3.87 -0.04 6.20
N LEU A 51 3.11 0.61 5.31
CA LEU A 51 3.36 0.66 3.87
C LEU A 51 3.66 2.09 3.46
N GLN A 52 4.64 2.28 2.57
CA GLN A 52 4.88 3.56 1.90
C GLN A 52 4.74 3.37 0.41
N MET A 53 3.74 4.02 -0.19
CA MET A 53 3.56 4.03 -1.64
C MET A 53 4.69 4.83 -2.31
N LEU A 54 5.28 4.25 -3.35
CA LEU A 54 6.30 4.89 -4.19
C LEU A 54 5.75 5.27 -5.58
N ALA A 55 4.59 4.74 -5.95
CA ALA A 55 3.88 5.00 -7.19
C ALA A 55 2.43 5.43 -6.90
N ARG A 56 1.89 6.30 -7.75
CA ARG A 56 0.49 6.75 -7.78
C ARG A 56 -0.25 6.11 -8.95
N ILE A 57 -1.58 6.16 -8.93
CA ILE A 57 -2.39 5.74 -10.09
C ILE A 57 -1.95 6.56 -11.30
N GLY A 58 -1.63 5.88 -12.41
CA GLY A 58 -1.06 6.47 -13.61
C GLY A 58 0.46 6.38 -13.73
N ASP A 59 1.19 6.10 -12.64
CA ASP A 59 2.65 5.99 -12.69
C ASP A 59 3.10 4.64 -13.30
N PRO A 60 4.21 4.60 -14.04
CA PRO A 60 4.79 3.37 -14.53
C PRO A 60 5.42 2.55 -13.38
N VAL A 61 5.24 1.24 -13.43
CA VAL A 61 5.74 0.26 -12.45
C VAL A 61 6.34 -0.96 -13.16
N SER A 62 7.30 -1.62 -12.53
CA SER A 62 7.98 -2.81 -13.09
C SER A 62 8.72 -3.61 -12.02
N SER A 63 9.32 -4.73 -12.40
CA SER A 63 10.24 -5.49 -11.53
C SER A 63 11.49 -4.69 -11.13
N THR A 64 11.88 -3.68 -11.90
CA THR A 64 13.01 -2.81 -11.59
C THR A 64 12.61 -1.55 -10.83
N ARG A 65 11.31 -1.18 -10.83
CA ARG A 65 10.76 -0.01 -10.16
C ARG A 65 9.75 -0.41 -9.09
N PRO A 66 10.13 -0.38 -7.79
CA PRO A 66 9.24 -0.82 -6.73
C PRO A 66 8.00 0.08 -6.63
N LEU A 67 6.86 -0.55 -6.36
CA LEU A 67 5.56 0.12 -6.21
C LEU A 67 5.38 0.68 -4.80
N MET A 68 5.87 -0.05 -3.78
CA MET A 68 5.81 0.38 -2.38
C MET A 68 6.96 -0.20 -1.56
N LYS A 69 7.20 0.40 -0.39
CA LYS A 69 8.01 -0.17 0.69
C LYS A 69 7.11 -0.76 1.76
N ILE A 70 7.54 -1.90 2.31
CA ILE A 70 6.97 -2.60 3.45
C ILE A 70 7.94 -2.43 4.62
N TYR A 71 7.45 -1.85 5.72
CA TYR A 71 8.18 -1.75 6.98
C TYR A 71 7.67 -2.84 7.92
N ALA A 72 8.42 -3.93 8.08
CA ALA A 72 8.05 -5.08 8.90
C ALA A 72 9.24 -6.02 9.14
N SER A 73 9.05 -7.06 9.96
CA SER A 73 9.98 -8.21 9.94
C SER A 73 9.92 -8.94 8.59
N GLN A 74 10.94 -9.73 8.28
CA GLN A 74 10.99 -10.57 7.10
C GLN A 74 9.71 -11.42 6.97
N SER A 75 9.40 -12.21 8.00
CA SER A 75 8.26 -13.12 8.03
C SER A 75 6.94 -12.41 7.73
N LYS A 76 6.64 -11.34 8.48
CA LYS A 76 5.38 -10.59 8.30
C LYS A 76 5.26 -9.96 6.92
N ALA A 77 6.37 -9.46 6.36
CA ALA A 77 6.35 -8.92 5.00
C ALA A 77 6.08 -10.02 3.96
N ASP A 78 6.59 -11.23 4.18
CA ASP A 78 6.34 -12.37 3.31
C ASP A 78 4.89 -12.88 3.45
N ASP A 79 4.32 -12.86 4.67
CA ASP A 79 2.94 -13.26 4.96
C ASP A 79 1.89 -12.38 4.24
N ILE A 80 2.12 -11.06 4.15
CA ILE A 80 1.16 -10.13 3.50
C ILE A 80 1.37 -9.96 1.99
N ARG A 81 2.46 -10.50 1.42
CA ARG A 81 2.79 -10.32 -0.01
C ARG A 81 1.67 -10.76 -0.96
N PRO A 82 1.00 -11.91 -0.76
CA PRO A 82 -0.12 -12.32 -1.61
C PRO A 82 -1.28 -11.32 -1.58
N LEU A 83 -1.65 -10.87 -0.37
CA LEU A 83 -2.71 -9.86 -0.18
C LEU A 83 -2.37 -8.54 -0.90
N LEU A 84 -1.10 -8.11 -0.85
CA LEU A 84 -0.66 -6.93 -1.59
C LEU A 84 -0.75 -7.13 -3.11
N ALA A 85 -0.37 -8.31 -3.61
CA ALA A 85 -0.43 -8.61 -5.04
C ALA A 85 -1.89 -8.59 -5.56
N GLU A 86 -2.83 -9.15 -4.81
CA GLU A 86 -4.27 -9.11 -5.14
C GLU A 86 -4.86 -7.70 -5.06
N ALA A 87 -4.31 -6.84 -4.21
CA ALA A 87 -4.79 -5.47 -4.03
C ALA A 87 -4.35 -4.52 -5.17
N ILE A 88 -3.50 -4.96 -6.10
CA ILE A 88 -2.88 -4.09 -7.11
C ILE A 88 -3.34 -4.52 -8.50
N LYS A 89 -3.81 -3.56 -9.29
CA LYS A 89 -4.10 -3.76 -10.71
C LYS A 89 -3.13 -2.95 -11.57
N ILE A 90 -2.53 -3.60 -12.56
CA ILE A 90 -1.62 -2.98 -13.53
C ILE A 90 -2.27 -3.05 -14.91
N SER A 91 -2.14 -1.97 -15.69
CA SER A 91 -2.60 -1.89 -17.08
C SER A 91 -1.45 -1.61 -18.04
N LEU A 92 -1.60 -2.01 -19.30
CA LEU A 92 -0.60 -1.76 -20.35
C LEU A 92 -0.56 -0.29 -20.79
N THR A 93 -1.67 0.43 -20.62
CA THR A 93 -1.80 1.87 -20.91
C THR A 93 -2.07 2.65 -19.64
N PRO A 94 -1.65 3.93 -19.57
CA PRO A 94 -1.92 4.77 -18.40
C PRO A 94 -3.43 5.02 -18.24
N PRO A 95 -4.02 4.79 -17.05
CA PRO A 95 -5.39 5.17 -16.78
C PRO A 95 -5.53 6.71 -16.71
N THR A 96 -6.75 7.20 -16.89
CA THR A 96 -7.11 8.54 -16.41
C THR A 96 -7.13 8.53 -14.89
N PRO A 97 -6.32 9.37 -14.20
CA PRO A 97 -6.34 9.43 -12.75
C PRO A 97 -7.73 9.87 -12.24
N PRO A 98 -8.21 9.32 -11.11
CA PRO A 98 -9.47 9.75 -10.52
C PRO A 98 -9.36 11.21 -10.04
N GLU A 99 -10.45 11.95 -10.14
CA GLU A 99 -10.54 13.30 -9.57
C GLU A 99 -10.37 13.24 -8.05
N LEU A 100 -9.57 14.16 -7.51
CA LEU A 100 -9.36 14.23 -6.05
C LEU A 100 -10.57 14.86 -5.33
N PHE A 101 -11.26 15.77 -6.01
CA PHE A 101 -12.47 16.44 -5.52
C PHE A 101 -13.57 16.23 -6.55
N HIS A 102 -14.63 15.51 -6.15
CA HIS A 102 -15.78 15.29 -7.02
C HIS A 102 -16.80 16.44 -6.93
N ASP A 103 -17.03 16.97 -5.73
CA ASP A 103 -17.99 18.04 -5.50
C ASP A 103 -17.68 18.80 -4.20
N ARG A 104 -18.26 19.99 -4.06
CA ARG A 104 -18.24 20.79 -2.83
C ARG A 104 -19.68 21.12 -2.43
N ILE A 105 -20.14 20.49 -1.36
CA ILE A 105 -21.49 20.70 -0.82
C ILE A 105 -21.50 21.99 0.03
N THR A 106 -22.21 23.02 -0.43
CA THR A 106 -22.45 24.26 0.33
C THR A 106 -23.90 24.34 0.78
N GLY A 107 -24.15 24.56 2.08
CA GLY A 107 -25.50 24.77 2.60
C GLY A 107 -26.00 26.19 2.30
N SER A 108 -27.31 26.33 2.09
CA SER A 108 -28.04 27.60 2.08
C SER A 108 -28.32 28.08 3.50
#